data_AF-A0A3N9X0R6-F1
#
_entry.id   AF-A0A3N9X0R6-F1
#
_cell.length_a   1.000
_cell.length_b   1.000
_cell.length_c   1.000
_cell.angle_alpha   90.00
_cell.angle_beta   90.00
_cell.angle_gamma   90.00
#
_symmetry.space_group_name_H-M   'P 1'
#
loop_
_entity.id
_entity.type
_entity.pdbx_description
1 polymer ?
#
loop_
_entity_poly.entity_id
_entity_poly.type
_entity_poly.pdbx_seq_one_letter_code
_entity_poly.pdbx_strand_id
1 'polypeptide(L)'
;MSLHVVAIYHNTESRFFPYEDGHELRQVISHWRQWPTGTDPIEIVDWAWQVFNADLDMLEARRGTPQGEADFLIAAAYRLMRRRSLSVGDVVSVTAEGVVTWLACENDGWRQIAAPAATTGAPLTAEAVYGYARGGSDD
;
A
#
# COMPACT_ATOMS: atom_id res chain seq x y z
N MET A 1 -16.73 6.85 -12.14
CA MET A 1 -15.49 6.09 -11.90
C MET A 1 -14.36 7.07 -12.02
N SER A 2 -13.51 7.17 -11.00
CA SER A 2 -12.29 7.97 -11.02
C SER A 2 -11.08 7.09 -10.77
N LEU A 3 -9.97 7.46 -11.38
CA LEU A 3 -8.71 6.74 -11.25
C LEU A 3 -8.01 7.21 -9.98
N HIS A 4 -7.69 6.24 -9.12
CA HIS A 4 -7.01 6.47 -7.85
C HIS A 4 -5.61 5.90 -7.90
N VAL A 5 -4.65 6.62 -7.33
CA VAL A 5 -3.31 6.08 -7.03
C VAL A 5 -3.24 5.81 -5.54
N VAL A 6 -3.06 4.54 -5.18
CA VAL A 6 -2.88 4.10 -3.80
C VAL A 6 -1.41 3.80 -3.58
N ALA A 7 -0.74 4.50 -2.68
CA ALA A 7 0.66 4.26 -2.33
C ALA A 7 0.80 3.87 -0.87
N ILE A 8 1.60 2.83 -0.63
CA ILE A 8 1.84 2.27 0.71
C ILE A 8 3.21 2.73 1.19
N TYR A 9 3.25 3.21 2.42
CA TYR A 9 4.44 3.67 3.11
C TYR A 9 4.65 2.87 4.38
N HIS A 10 5.85 2.30 4.52
CA HIS A 10 6.26 1.71 5.78
C HIS A 10 6.93 2.74 6.66
N ASN A 11 6.50 2.80 7.92
CA ASN A 11 7.24 3.51 8.94
C ASN A 11 8.56 2.76 9.22
N THR A 12 9.67 3.49 9.10
CA THR A 12 11.02 2.96 9.30
C THR A 12 11.59 3.22 10.68
N GLU A 13 10.96 4.10 11.46
CA GLU A 13 11.40 4.46 12.82
C GLU A 13 10.75 3.58 13.89
N SER A 14 9.44 3.42 13.82
CA SER A 14 8.67 2.73 14.86
C SER A 14 7.72 1.70 14.27
N ARG A 15 8.17 0.45 14.28
CA ARG A 15 7.37 -0.68 13.77
C ARG A 15 6.33 -1.08 14.82
N PHE A 16 5.07 -1.19 14.42
CA PHE A 16 3.94 -1.62 15.25
C PHE A 16 3.49 -0.63 16.34
N PHE A 17 3.97 0.61 16.29
CA PHE A 17 3.47 1.71 17.11
C PHE A 17 2.76 2.74 16.22
N PRO A 18 1.83 3.53 16.77
CA PRO A 18 1.18 4.61 16.04
C PRO A 18 2.17 5.51 15.29
N TYR A 19 1.72 6.04 14.17
CA TYR A 19 2.47 7.04 13.44
C TYR A 19 2.47 8.37 14.21
N GLU A 20 3.65 8.97 14.37
CA GLU A 20 3.81 10.32 14.91
C GLU A 20 4.33 11.25 13.81
N ASP A 21 3.86 12.49 13.81
CA ASP A 21 4.25 13.47 12.82
C ASP A 21 5.76 13.67 12.84
N GLY A 22 6.40 13.52 11.68
CA GLY A 22 7.84 13.62 11.53
C GLY A 22 8.55 12.28 11.38
N HIS A 23 7.90 11.15 11.70
CA HIS A 23 8.47 9.84 11.42
C HIS A 23 8.78 9.67 9.93
N GLU A 24 9.94 9.09 9.64
CA GLU A 24 10.35 8.73 8.29
C GLU A 24 9.48 7.59 7.73
N LEU A 25 8.98 7.84 6.53
CA LEU A 25 8.14 6.91 5.79
C LEU A 25 8.83 6.50 4.49
N ARG A 26 8.94 5.20 4.26
CA ARG A 26 9.45 4.67 2.98
C ARG A 26 8.30 4.16 2.12
N GLN A 27 8.10 4.76 0.95
CA GLN A 27 7.20 4.23 -0.05
C GLN A 27 7.71 2.87 -0.53
N VAL A 28 6.85 1.84 -0.47
CA VAL A 28 7.22 0.46 -0.83
C VAL A 28 6.52 -0.06 -2.06
N ILE A 29 5.34 0.47 -2.38
CA ILE A 29 4.58 0.12 -3.58
C ILE A 29 3.57 1.22 -3.91
N SER A 30 3.09 1.25 -5.15
CA SER A 30 1.91 2.02 -5.55
C SER A 30 1.09 1.24 -6.56
N HIS A 31 -0.22 1.44 -6.56
CA HIS A 31 -1.15 0.77 -7.46
C HIS A 31 -2.20 1.75 -7.98
N TRP A 32 -2.50 1.65 -9.28
CA TRP A 32 -3.53 2.44 -9.95
C TRP A 32 -4.80 1.61 -10.03
N ARG A 33 -5.92 2.14 -9.54
CA ARG A 33 -7.21 1.43 -9.51
C ARG A 33 -8.37 2.36 -9.77
N GLN A 34 -9.38 1.88 -10.48
CA GLN A 34 -10.65 2.61 -10.63
C GLN A 34 -11.58 2.32 -9.45
N TRP A 35 -12.15 3.39 -8.91
CA TRP A 35 -13.22 3.33 -7.91
C TRP A 35 -14.39 4.22 -8.35
N PRO A 36 -15.61 4.01 -7.81
CA PRO A 36 -16.68 4.98 -7.92
C PRO A 36 -16.20 6.39 -7.54
N THR A 37 -16.73 7.40 -8.22
CA THR A 37 -16.39 8.78 -7.91
C THR A 37 -16.95 9.11 -6.53
N GLY A 38 -16.13 9.70 -5.65
CA GLY A 38 -16.52 10.00 -4.27
C GLY A 38 -16.43 8.81 -3.30
N THR A 39 -15.80 7.69 -3.68
CA THR A 39 -15.45 6.64 -2.71
C THR A 39 -14.61 7.23 -1.58
N ASP A 40 -14.98 6.90 -0.34
CA ASP A 40 -14.26 7.35 0.84
C ASP A 40 -12.83 6.78 0.83
N PRO A 41 -11.78 7.61 1.02
CA PRO A 41 -10.42 7.12 1.18
C PRO A 41 -10.27 6.00 2.24
N ILE A 42 -11.11 5.98 3.29
CA ILE A 42 -11.15 4.91 4.30
C ILE A 42 -11.45 3.54 3.67
N GLU A 43 -12.44 3.46 2.79
CA GLU A 43 -12.79 2.21 2.09
C GLU A 43 -11.62 1.71 1.22
N ILE A 44 -10.87 2.64 0.63
CA ILE A 44 -9.71 2.34 -0.22
C ILE A 44 -8.54 1.82 0.62
N VAL A 45 -8.27 2.42 1.78
CA VAL A 45 -7.18 1.95 2.65
C VAL A 45 -7.54 0.65 3.37
N ASP A 46 -8.81 0.40 3.67
CA ASP A 46 -9.29 -0.91 4.15
C ASP A 46 -9.09 -2.01 3.11
N TRP A 47 -9.38 -1.72 1.83
CA TRP A 47 -9.01 -2.62 0.74
C TRP A 47 -7.49 -2.90 0.72
N ALA A 48 -6.67 -1.87 0.85
CA ALA A 48 -5.21 -2.03 0.85
C ALA A 48 -4.75 -2.93 2.02
N TRP A 49 -5.29 -2.74 3.22
CA TRP A 49 -5.04 -3.60 4.37
C TRP A 49 -5.40 -5.06 4.07
N GLN A 50 -6.61 -5.30 3.55
CA GLN A 50 -7.06 -6.65 3.23
C GLN A 50 -6.15 -7.34 2.19
N VAL A 51 -5.78 -6.64 1.12
CA VAL A 51 -4.97 -7.23 0.04
C VAL A 51 -3.53 -7.46 0.49
N PHE A 52 -2.89 -6.49 1.14
CA PHE A 52 -1.47 -6.59 1.51
C PHE A 52 -1.23 -7.39 2.79
N ASN A 53 -2.28 -7.80 3.51
CA ASN A 53 -2.18 -8.70 4.67
C ASN A 53 -2.78 -10.09 4.42
N ALA A 54 -3.51 -10.31 3.33
CA ALA A 54 -4.03 -11.63 2.99
C ALA A 54 -2.92 -12.62 2.59
N ASP A 55 -3.23 -13.91 2.80
CA ASP A 55 -2.48 -15.02 2.21
C ASP A 55 -2.74 -15.08 0.70
N LEU A 56 -1.70 -15.38 -0.08
CA LEU A 56 -1.81 -15.43 -1.54
C LEU A 56 -2.81 -16.49 -2.01
N ASP A 57 -2.91 -17.64 -1.31
CA ASP A 57 -3.86 -18.72 -1.65
C ASP A 57 -5.32 -18.25 -1.52
N MET A 58 -5.62 -17.39 -0.53
CA MET A 58 -6.94 -16.81 -0.37
C MET A 58 -7.29 -15.84 -1.49
N LEU A 59 -6.31 -15.06 -1.96
CA LEU A 59 -6.48 -14.16 -3.10
C LEU A 59 -6.57 -14.94 -4.42
N GLU A 60 -5.81 -16.02 -4.55
CA GLU A 60 -5.81 -16.89 -5.73
C GLU A 60 -7.20 -17.50 -5.97
N ALA A 61 -7.83 -18.01 -4.90
CA ALA A 61 -9.19 -18.53 -4.96
C ALA A 61 -10.24 -17.49 -5.42
N ARG A 62 -9.92 -16.19 -5.31
CA ARG A 62 -10.80 -15.08 -5.66
C ARG A 62 -10.47 -14.43 -7.01
N ARG A 63 -9.50 -14.93 -7.78
CA ARG A 63 -9.06 -14.30 -9.05
C ARG A 63 -10.19 -14.07 -10.06
N GLY A 64 -11.21 -14.92 -10.06
CA GLY A 64 -12.38 -14.79 -10.94
C GLY A 64 -13.40 -13.73 -10.53
N THR A 65 -13.25 -13.06 -9.39
CA THR A 65 -14.14 -11.97 -8.97
C THR A 65 -13.78 -10.66 -9.66
N PRO A 66 -14.68 -9.65 -9.67
CA PRO A 66 -14.31 -8.32 -10.13
C PRO A 66 -13.09 -7.78 -9.37
N GLN A 67 -12.04 -7.39 -10.09
CA GLN A 67 -10.74 -6.95 -9.56
C GLN A 67 -9.90 -8.03 -8.84
N GLY A 68 -10.38 -9.26 -8.69
CA GLY A 68 -9.67 -10.31 -7.96
C GLY A 68 -8.30 -10.66 -8.57
N GLU A 69 -8.21 -10.69 -9.90
CA GLU A 69 -6.92 -10.86 -10.60
C GLU A 69 -5.94 -9.73 -10.27
N ALA A 70 -6.40 -8.48 -10.28
CA ALA A 70 -5.56 -7.32 -9.99
C ALA A 70 -5.07 -7.34 -8.53
N ASP A 71 -5.95 -7.71 -7.59
CA ASP A 71 -5.64 -7.87 -6.17
C ASP A 71 -4.57 -8.95 -5.95
N PHE A 72 -4.74 -10.12 -6.58
CA PHE A 72 -3.77 -11.20 -6.51
C PHE A 72 -2.40 -10.77 -7.05
N LEU A 73 -2.35 -10.15 -8.24
CA LEU A 73 -1.10 -9.77 -8.88
C LEU A 73 -0.33 -8.70 -8.09
N ILE A 74 -1.02 -7.70 -7.53
CA ILE A 74 -0.35 -6.66 -6.74
C ILE A 74 0.16 -7.20 -5.40
N ALA A 75 -0.61 -8.08 -4.74
CA ALA A 75 -0.16 -8.77 -3.54
C ALA A 75 1.04 -9.70 -3.83
N ALA A 76 1.00 -10.43 -4.95
CA ALA A 76 2.11 -11.29 -5.38
C ALA A 76 3.38 -10.47 -5.63
N ALA A 77 3.29 -9.34 -6.33
CA ALA A 77 4.42 -8.42 -6.53
C ALA A 77 4.96 -7.89 -5.19
N TYR A 78 4.06 -7.51 -4.27
CA TYR A 78 4.42 -7.04 -2.94
C TYR A 78 5.20 -8.09 -2.14
N ARG A 79 4.77 -9.36 -2.19
CA ARG A 79 5.46 -10.50 -1.55
C ARG A 79 6.76 -10.88 -2.25
N LEU A 80 6.81 -10.85 -3.57
CA LEU A 80 8.02 -11.11 -4.35
C LEU A 80 9.16 -10.14 -3.96
N MET A 81 8.81 -8.86 -3.72
CA MET A 81 9.73 -7.84 -3.25
C MET A 81 10.05 -7.93 -1.74
N ARG A 82 9.68 -9.04 -1.08
CA ARG A 82 9.88 -9.30 0.35
C ARG A 82 9.36 -8.19 1.27
N ARG A 83 8.27 -7.51 0.89
CA ARG A 83 7.67 -6.47 1.73
C ARG A 83 6.92 -7.11 2.90
N ARG A 84 7.08 -6.52 4.08
CA ARG A 84 6.33 -6.94 5.27
C ARG A 84 4.86 -6.57 5.13
N SER A 85 3.99 -7.24 5.88
CA SER A 85 2.58 -6.85 6.02
C SER A 85 2.43 -5.39 6.46
N LEU A 86 1.33 -4.77 6.03
CA LEU A 86 0.88 -3.50 6.60
C LEU A 86 0.62 -3.70 8.08
N SER A 87 1.01 -2.73 8.88
CA SER A 87 0.81 -2.73 10.31
C SER A 87 0.54 -1.33 10.85
N VAL A 88 0.14 -1.27 12.12
CA VAL A 88 0.05 -0.02 12.89
C VAL A 88 1.35 0.79 12.72
N GLY A 89 1.19 2.08 12.46
CA GLY A 89 2.27 3.02 12.16
C GLY A 89 2.54 3.21 10.67
N ASP A 90 2.12 2.28 9.81
CA ASP A 90 2.23 2.46 8.36
C ASP A 90 1.23 3.50 7.86
N VAL A 91 1.54 4.09 6.71
CA VAL A 91 0.74 5.14 6.12
C VAL A 91 0.36 4.75 4.70
N VAL A 92 -0.86 5.10 4.31
CA VAL A 92 -1.33 4.96 2.93
C VAL A 92 -1.75 6.33 2.42
N SER A 93 -1.28 6.68 1.23
CA SER A 93 -1.79 7.85 0.51
C SER A 93 -2.74 7.42 -0.59
N VAL A 94 -3.86 8.11 -0.72
CA VAL A 94 -4.82 7.95 -1.81
C VAL A 94 -4.87 9.24 -2.60
N THR A 95 -4.48 9.18 -3.88
CA THR A 95 -4.56 10.33 -4.79
C THR A 95 -5.72 10.14 -5.76
N ALA A 96 -6.64 11.11 -5.80
CA ALA A 96 -7.76 11.14 -6.73
C ALA A 96 -8.02 12.58 -7.16
N GLU A 97 -8.22 12.81 -8.47
CA GLU A 97 -8.60 14.13 -9.01
C GLU A 97 -7.66 15.27 -8.57
N GLY A 98 -6.36 14.96 -8.36
CA GLY A 98 -5.34 15.91 -7.93
C GLY A 98 -5.29 16.16 -6.42
N VAL A 99 -6.18 15.54 -5.64
CA VAL A 99 -6.19 15.61 -4.17
C VAL A 99 -5.51 14.37 -3.59
N VAL A 100 -4.62 14.57 -2.62
CA VAL A 100 -3.95 13.48 -1.89
C VAL A 100 -4.44 13.46 -0.45
N THR A 101 -5.01 12.32 -0.05
CA THR A 101 -5.40 12.05 1.34
C THR A 101 -4.39 11.07 1.94
N TRP A 102 -3.88 11.39 3.13
CA TRP A 102 -2.93 10.57 3.86
C TRP A 102 -3.59 9.98 5.09
N LEU A 103 -3.46 8.67 5.27
CA LEU A 103 -4.07 7.95 6.38
C LEU A 103 -3.03 7.05 7.06
N ALA A 104 -2.85 7.24 8.36
CA ALA A 104 -2.05 6.36 9.20
C ALA A 104 -2.90 5.18 9.69
N CYS A 105 -2.32 3.99 9.64
CA CYS A 105 -2.88 2.79 10.24
C CYS A 105 -2.71 2.87 11.76
N GLU A 106 -3.84 2.78 12.46
CA GLU A 106 -3.94 2.78 13.91
C GLU A 106 -4.51 1.44 14.38
N ASN A 107 -4.51 1.19 15.69
CA ASN A 107 -5.02 -0.07 16.26
C ASN A 107 -6.49 -0.36 15.87
N ASP A 108 -7.32 0.69 15.81
CA ASP A 108 -8.77 0.57 15.60
C ASP A 108 -9.24 1.14 14.25
N GLY A 109 -8.32 1.27 13.27
CA GLY A 109 -8.66 1.71 11.93
C GLY A 109 -7.65 2.71 11.36
N TRP A 110 -8.17 3.81 10.83
CA TRP A 110 -7.37 4.79 10.08
C TRP A 110 -7.57 6.19 10.61
N ARG A 111 -6.45 6.90 10.78
CA ARG A 111 -6.47 8.32 11.13
C ARG A 111 -5.96 9.13 9.94
N GLN A 112 -6.75 10.10 9.49
CA GLN A 112 -6.26 11.07 8.51
C GLN A 112 -5.16 11.93 9.12
N ILE A 113 -4.06 12.08 8.40
CA ILE A 113 -2.89 12.87 8.80
C ILE A 113 -2.58 13.96 7.77
N ALA A 114 -1.74 14.92 8.14
CA ALA A 114 -1.15 15.84 7.19
C ALA A 114 -0.18 15.10 6.24
N ALA A 115 0.16 15.72 5.12
CA ALA A 115 1.20 15.19 4.24
C ALA A 115 2.52 15.06 5.03
N PRO A 116 3.13 13.86 5.09
CA PRO A 116 4.37 13.64 5.82
C PRO A 116 5.52 14.49 5.26
N ALA A 117 6.32 15.08 6.14
CA ALA A 117 7.43 15.94 5.73
C ALA A 117 8.63 15.15 5.16
N ALA A 118 8.79 13.88 5.57
CA ALA A 118 9.90 13.02 5.21
C ALA A 118 9.38 11.70 4.62
N THR A 119 9.35 11.64 3.28
CA THR A 119 9.08 10.40 2.55
C THR A 119 10.27 10.03 1.69
N THR A 120 10.74 8.78 1.80
CA THR A 120 11.78 8.19 0.95
C THR A 120 11.19 7.02 0.14
N GLY A 121 12.02 6.37 -0.69
CA GLY A 121 11.59 5.27 -1.54
C GLY A 121 10.98 5.74 -2.86
N ALA A 122 10.32 4.82 -3.55
CA ALA A 122 9.77 5.07 -4.88
C ALA A 122 8.51 4.22 -5.12
N PRO A 123 7.64 4.65 -6.06
CA PRO A 123 6.62 3.79 -6.67
C PRO A 123 7.17 2.45 -7.15
N LEU A 124 6.28 1.48 -7.39
CA LEU A 124 6.67 0.23 -8.04
C LEU A 124 7.25 0.51 -9.43
N THR A 125 8.52 0.19 -9.65
CA THR A 125 9.18 0.32 -10.95
C THR A 125 9.50 -1.06 -11.55
N ALA A 126 9.61 -1.12 -12.88
CA ALA A 126 10.03 -2.33 -13.57
C ALA A 126 11.44 -2.77 -13.14
N GLU A 127 12.34 -1.81 -12.90
CA GLU A 127 13.69 -2.06 -12.40
C GLU A 127 13.66 -2.77 -11.04
N ALA A 128 12.83 -2.30 -10.10
CA ALA A 128 12.67 -2.93 -8.80
C ALA A 128 12.19 -4.38 -8.95
N VAL A 129 11.17 -4.62 -9.77
CA VAL A 129 10.66 -5.98 -10.04
C VAL A 129 11.74 -6.87 -10.63
N TYR A 130 12.47 -6.38 -11.63
CA TYR A 130 13.54 -7.15 -12.25
C TYR A 130 14.71 -7.42 -11.32
N GLY A 131 15.06 -6.49 -10.44
CA GLY A 131 16.09 -6.69 -9.42
C GLY A 131 15.76 -7.92 -8.56
N TYR A 132 14.55 -7.96 -8.00
CA TYR A 132 14.11 -9.09 -7.18
C TYR A 132 13.90 -10.39 -7.98
N ALA A 133 13.44 -10.31 -9.23
CA ALA A 133 13.24 -11.49 -10.08
C ALA A 133 14.56 -12.10 -10.58
N ARG A 134 15.62 -11.30 -10.77
CA ARG A 134 16.92 -11.73 -11.31
C ARG A 134 17.93 -12.12 -10.22
N GLY A 135 17.73 -11.65 -8.99
CA GLY A 135 18.66 -11.89 -7.88
C GLY A 135 17.95 -11.96 -6.55
N GLY A 136 17.64 -13.18 -6.12
CA GLY A 136 17.66 -13.48 -4.69
C GLY A 136 19.12 -13.37 -4.21
N SER A 137 19.56 -12.16 -3.91
CA SER A 137 20.80 -11.90 -3.20
C SER A 137 20.52 -10.81 -2.18
N ASP A 138 20.78 -11.17 -0.93
CA ASP A 138 20.51 -10.43 0.29
C ASP A 138 21.06 -9.01 0.27
N ASP A 139 20.27 -8.10 0.84
CA ASP A 139 20.70 -7.09 1.81
C ASP A 139 19.62 -7.00 2.90
#